data_AF-A0A832H0F6-F1
#
_entry.id   AF-A0A832H0F6-F1
#
_cell.length_a   1.000
_cell.length_b   1.000
_cell.length_c   1.000
_cell.angle_alpha   90.00
_cell.angle_beta   90.00
_cell.angle_gamma   90.00
#
_symmetry.space_group_name_H-M   'P 1'
#
loop_
_entity.id
_entity.type
_entity.pdbx_description
1 polymer ?
#
loop_
_entity_poly.entity_id
_entity_poly.type
_entity_poly.pdbx_seq_one_letter_code
_entity_poly.pdbx_strand_id
1 'polypeptide(L)'
;MSKPIFKEVDDLPTGGLTVMALKSLDFLIPGQWQNLTGFDNTIRAVTGETDEALIQQIGERAVALYNDKSQGYQRALWLYETVESGSGLLGTAALANRIGQDSFLGFLKNITPKPEKAQSIDLCIKLVTELVAFCQINGIPGDSIGDFLAALGDYSGESLMRMAALVSFDGVIPLGPEFAEKALSIFDGTSPKELEGNPTYKSVQELIPGGGSSEKKGFIAQSFDSTKGWMKSFVSSKNVTQEGLLSRLKGFIEFTDDKADYVGALLDMNVKYYRHTGLQTLARRLIERAVAEI
;
A
#
# COMPACT_ATOMS: atom_id res chain seq x y z
N MET A 1 -14.51 4.41 -18.62
CA MET A 1 -15.34 3.79 -17.58
C MET A 1 -14.41 2.98 -16.70
N SER A 2 -14.42 3.19 -15.37
CA SER A 2 -13.69 2.33 -14.44
C SER A 2 -14.23 0.90 -14.55
N LYS A 3 -13.37 -0.11 -14.37
CA LYS A 3 -13.87 -1.49 -14.31
C LYS A 3 -14.79 -1.64 -13.09
N PRO A 4 -15.80 -2.52 -13.15
CA PRO A 4 -16.60 -2.85 -11.99
C PRO A 4 -15.73 -3.39 -10.84
N ILE A 5 -16.05 -3.04 -9.60
CA ILE A 5 -15.27 -3.45 -8.42
C ILE A 5 -15.16 -4.97 -8.29
N PHE A 6 -16.24 -5.72 -8.57
CA PHE A 6 -16.21 -7.18 -8.52
C PHE A 6 -15.14 -7.74 -9.45
N LYS A 7 -15.05 -7.20 -10.68
CA LYS A 7 -14.05 -7.65 -11.66
C LYS A 7 -12.64 -7.33 -11.21
N GLU A 8 -12.41 -6.16 -10.62
CA GLU A 8 -11.09 -5.83 -10.08
C GLU A 8 -10.68 -6.82 -8.98
N VAL A 9 -11.61 -7.19 -8.09
CA VAL A 9 -11.37 -8.13 -6.97
C VAL A 9 -11.21 -9.57 -7.47
N ASP A 10 -11.95 -9.97 -8.51
CA ASP A 10 -11.82 -11.27 -9.17
C ASP A 10 -10.47 -11.40 -9.91
N ASP A 11 -10.01 -10.29 -10.51
CA ASP A 11 -8.74 -10.22 -11.24
C ASP A 11 -7.52 -10.08 -10.28
N LEU A 12 -7.72 -10.03 -8.95
CA LEU A 12 -6.60 -10.00 -7.99
C LEU A 12 -5.73 -11.25 -8.13
N PRO A 13 -4.40 -11.11 -8.11
CA PRO A 13 -3.51 -12.24 -8.28
C PRO A 13 -3.58 -13.19 -7.08
N THR A 14 -3.70 -14.48 -7.33
CA THR A 14 -3.62 -15.53 -6.30
C THR A 14 -2.18 -15.88 -5.91
N GLY A 15 -1.19 -15.45 -6.72
CA GLY A 15 0.25 -15.67 -6.55
C GLY A 15 1.11 -14.59 -7.21
N GLY A 16 2.39 -14.88 -7.42
CA GLY A 16 3.34 -13.92 -8.01
C GLY A 16 4.02 -13.00 -6.99
N LEU A 17 4.90 -12.10 -7.47
CA LEU A 17 5.83 -11.35 -6.62
C LEU A 17 5.14 -10.53 -5.53
N THR A 18 4.01 -9.88 -5.83
CA THR A 18 3.26 -9.10 -4.83
C THR A 18 2.75 -9.99 -3.69
N VAL A 19 2.09 -11.11 -4.03
CA VAL A 19 1.56 -12.05 -3.04
C VAL A 19 2.68 -12.71 -2.24
N MET A 20 3.78 -13.09 -2.89
CA MET A 20 4.94 -13.69 -2.20
C MET A 20 5.62 -12.69 -1.25
N ALA A 21 5.79 -11.44 -1.67
CA ALA A 21 6.34 -10.39 -0.81
C ALA A 21 5.44 -10.17 0.41
N LEU A 22 4.12 -10.04 0.24
CA LEU A 22 3.19 -9.91 1.37
C LEU A 22 3.25 -11.14 2.31
N LYS A 23 3.28 -12.37 1.77
CA LYS A 23 3.46 -13.59 2.56
C LYS A 23 4.77 -13.61 3.34
N SER A 24 5.84 -13.01 2.81
CA SER A 24 7.13 -12.91 3.51
C SER A 24 7.06 -12.08 4.79
N LEU A 25 6.02 -11.25 4.96
CA LEU A 25 5.76 -10.45 6.15
C LEU A 25 4.82 -11.10 7.16
N ASP A 26 4.29 -12.30 6.90
CA ASP A 26 3.36 -12.98 7.81
C ASP A 26 3.99 -13.20 9.21
N PHE A 27 5.31 -13.38 9.30
CA PHE A 27 5.99 -13.50 10.60
C PHE A 27 5.84 -12.25 11.50
N LEU A 28 5.58 -11.07 10.92
CA LEU A 28 5.32 -9.84 11.68
C LEU A 28 3.89 -9.79 12.22
N ILE A 29 2.95 -10.34 11.46
CA ILE A 29 1.51 -10.28 11.72
C ILE A 29 0.86 -11.65 11.47
N PRO A 30 1.23 -12.68 12.26
CA PRO A 30 0.96 -14.07 11.93
C PRO A 30 -0.54 -14.34 11.81
N GLY A 31 -0.94 -14.86 10.65
CA GLY A 31 -2.33 -15.22 10.35
C GLY A 31 -3.28 -14.03 10.21
N GLN A 32 -2.78 -12.79 10.28
CA GLN A 32 -3.63 -11.61 10.15
C GLN A 32 -4.10 -11.42 8.72
N TRP A 33 -3.28 -11.74 7.72
CA TRP A 33 -3.61 -11.53 6.32
C TRP A 33 -3.78 -12.84 5.57
N GLN A 34 -4.81 -12.87 4.73
CA GLN A 34 -5.03 -13.92 3.75
C GLN A 34 -5.14 -13.28 2.37
N ASN A 35 -4.66 -13.98 1.35
CA ASN A 35 -4.82 -13.54 -0.04
C ASN A 35 -6.24 -13.84 -0.55
N LEU A 36 -7.23 -13.20 0.06
CA LEU A 36 -8.63 -13.31 -0.31
C LEU A 36 -8.85 -12.59 -1.65
N THR A 37 -9.22 -13.36 -2.66
CA THR A 37 -9.55 -12.91 -4.02
C THR A 37 -10.90 -13.47 -4.44
N GLY A 38 -11.55 -12.84 -5.41
CA GLY A 38 -12.91 -13.18 -5.81
C GLY A 38 -13.94 -12.44 -4.96
N PHE A 39 -14.82 -11.67 -5.60
CA PHE A 39 -15.78 -10.81 -4.90
C PHE A 39 -16.76 -11.63 -4.07
N ASP A 40 -17.32 -12.67 -4.68
CA ASP A 40 -18.21 -13.66 -4.07
C ASP A 40 -17.56 -14.43 -2.93
N ASN A 41 -16.31 -14.83 -3.11
CA ASN A 41 -15.52 -15.48 -2.07
C ASN A 41 -15.25 -14.51 -0.90
N THR A 42 -15.06 -13.24 -1.21
CA THR A 42 -14.89 -12.19 -0.19
C THR A 42 -16.17 -11.99 0.60
N ILE A 43 -17.34 -11.99 -0.05
CA ILE A 43 -18.64 -11.92 0.65
C ILE A 43 -18.74 -13.06 1.65
N ARG A 44 -18.56 -14.31 1.20
CA ARG A 44 -18.63 -15.49 2.07
C ARG A 44 -17.66 -15.42 3.25
N ALA A 45 -16.42 -14.99 3.01
CA ALA A 45 -15.41 -14.89 4.06
C ALA A 45 -15.68 -13.77 5.06
N VAL A 46 -16.28 -12.65 4.63
CA VAL A 46 -16.58 -11.50 5.50
C VAL A 46 -17.86 -11.74 6.31
N THR A 47 -18.89 -12.33 5.71
CA THR A 47 -20.22 -12.42 6.30
C THR A 47 -20.52 -13.79 6.92
N GLY A 48 -19.83 -14.85 6.49
CA GLY A 48 -20.17 -16.22 6.82
C GLY A 48 -21.40 -16.76 6.06
N GLU A 49 -21.93 -16.01 5.10
CA GLU A 49 -23.14 -16.37 4.36
C GLU A 49 -22.91 -17.51 3.38
N THR A 50 -23.94 -18.36 3.21
CA THR A 50 -23.95 -19.50 2.29
C THR A 50 -25.17 -19.51 1.35
N ASP A 51 -26.19 -18.69 1.62
CA ASP A 51 -27.33 -18.48 0.72
C ASP A 51 -26.92 -17.63 -0.50
N GLU A 52 -26.93 -18.25 -1.66
CA GLU A 52 -26.58 -17.63 -2.95
C GLU A 52 -27.45 -16.40 -3.27
N ALA A 53 -28.72 -16.37 -2.86
CA ALA A 53 -29.59 -15.23 -3.10
C ALA A 53 -29.18 -14.02 -2.24
N LEU A 54 -28.79 -14.26 -0.99
CA LEU A 54 -28.32 -13.19 -0.11
C LEU A 54 -26.93 -12.70 -0.52
N ILE A 55 -26.04 -13.61 -0.93
CA ILE A 55 -24.72 -13.25 -1.48
C ILE A 55 -24.86 -12.34 -2.71
N GLN A 56 -25.77 -12.69 -3.62
CA GLN A 56 -26.08 -11.85 -4.78
C GLN A 56 -26.57 -10.45 -4.38
N GLN A 57 -27.50 -10.37 -3.41
CA GLN A 57 -28.02 -9.08 -2.92
C GLN A 57 -26.94 -8.20 -2.29
N ILE A 58 -26.07 -8.79 -1.46
CA ILE A 58 -24.91 -8.12 -0.87
C ILE A 58 -23.99 -7.60 -1.99
N GLY A 59 -23.71 -8.44 -2.98
CA GLY A 59 -22.86 -8.09 -4.12
C GLY A 59 -23.40 -6.92 -4.92
N GLU A 60 -24.69 -6.94 -5.26
CA GLU A 60 -25.37 -5.85 -5.97
C GLU A 60 -25.34 -4.54 -5.18
N ARG A 61 -25.60 -4.61 -3.87
CA ARG A 61 -25.57 -3.42 -3.00
C ARG A 61 -24.15 -2.85 -2.89
N ALA A 62 -23.14 -3.69 -2.73
CA ALA A 62 -21.74 -3.30 -2.69
C ALA A 62 -21.30 -2.63 -4.02
N VAL A 63 -21.75 -3.15 -5.17
CA VAL A 63 -21.50 -2.52 -6.48
C VAL A 63 -22.20 -1.16 -6.59
N ALA A 64 -23.43 -1.02 -6.09
CA ALA A 64 -24.13 0.26 -6.07
C ALA A 64 -23.39 1.31 -5.22
N LEU A 65 -22.94 0.93 -4.02
CA LEU A 65 -22.14 1.77 -3.13
C LEU A 65 -20.83 2.22 -3.78
N TYR A 66 -20.13 1.31 -4.47
CA TYR A 66 -18.90 1.65 -5.19
C TYR A 66 -19.13 2.61 -6.36
N ASN A 67 -20.27 2.49 -7.05
CA ASN A 67 -20.60 3.34 -8.20
C ASN A 67 -21.12 4.73 -7.81
N ASP A 68 -21.56 4.91 -6.56
CA ASP A 68 -21.96 6.21 -6.04
C ASP A 68 -20.70 7.07 -5.74
N LYS A 69 -20.49 8.07 -6.60
CA LYS A 69 -19.35 9.00 -6.51
C LYS A 69 -19.32 9.82 -5.22
N SER A 70 -20.44 9.93 -4.50
CA SER A 70 -20.48 10.60 -3.21
C SER A 70 -19.80 9.80 -2.09
N GLN A 71 -19.63 8.47 -2.26
CA GLN A 71 -19.13 7.56 -1.23
C GLN A 71 -17.60 7.44 -1.13
N GLY A 72 -16.83 8.11 -2.01
CA GLY A 72 -15.36 8.15 -1.90
C GLY A 72 -14.59 6.88 -2.30
N TYR A 73 -15.21 5.70 -2.38
CA TYR A 73 -14.55 4.42 -2.69
C TYR A 73 -13.72 4.43 -3.98
N GLN A 74 -14.22 5.05 -5.06
CA GLN A 74 -13.46 5.16 -6.32
C GLN A 74 -12.22 6.05 -6.18
N ARG A 75 -12.31 7.11 -5.36
CA ARG A 75 -11.16 7.99 -5.09
C ARG A 75 -10.12 7.27 -4.24
N ALA A 76 -10.55 6.48 -3.26
CA ALA A 76 -9.67 5.61 -2.49
C ALA A 76 -8.96 4.56 -3.35
N LEU A 77 -9.68 3.90 -4.27
CA LEU A 77 -9.05 2.96 -5.21
C LEU A 77 -8.02 3.68 -6.09
N TRP A 78 -8.39 4.82 -6.65
CA TRP A 78 -7.50 5.62 -7.48
C TRP A 78 -6.22 6.00 -6.73
N LEU A 79 -6.32 6.39 -5.46
CA LEU A 79 -5.17 6.67 -4.60
C LEU A 79 -4.23 5.45 -4.48
N TYR A 80 -4.78 4.28 -4.16
CA TYR A 80 -4.01 3.04 -4.03
C TYR A 80 -3.34 2.58 -5.34
N GLU A 81 -3.99 2.76 -6.48
CA GLU A 81 -3.41 2.45 -7.78
C GLU A 81 -2.32 3.45 -8.21
N THR A 82 -2.54 4.73 -7.89
CA THR A 82 -1.75 5.83 -8.44
C THR A 82 -0.49 6.11 -7.64
N VAL A 83 -0.54 5.99 -6.31
CA VAL A 83 0.65 6.13 -5.45
C VAL A 83 1.69 5.05 -5.72
N GLU A 84 1.21 3.87 -6.11
CA GLU A 84 2.02 2.72 -6.46
C GLU A 84 2.61 2.81 -7.89
N SER A 85 1.91 3.50 -8.79
CA SER A 85 2.33 3.69 -10.19
C SER A 85 3.29 4.86 -10.38
N GLY A 86 3.24 5.88 -9.51
CA GLY A 86 4.16 7.04 -9.54
C GLY A 86 5.64 6.67 -9.37
N SER A 87 5.91 5.48 -8.81
CA SER A 87 7.26 4.96 -8.58
C SER A 87 7.81 4.06 -9.71
N GLY A 88 6.96 3.60 -10.64
CA GLY A 88 7.33 2.59 -11.63
C GLY A 88 7.38 3.16 -13.05
N LEU A 89 8.59 3.46 -13.54
CA LEU A 89 8.80 3.63 -14.98
C LEU A 89 8.44 2.31 -15.68
N LEU A 90 7.56 2.37 -16.68
CA LEU A 90 7.29 1.38 -17.75
C LEU A 90 8.17 0.11 -17.70
N GLY A 91 7.62 -1.03 -17.28
CA GLY A 91 8.42 -2.26 -17.16
C GLY A 91 7.68 -3.60 -17.27
N THR A 92 6.36 -3.63 -17.40
CA THR A 92 5.58 -4.88 -17.41
C THR A 92 5.82 -5.75 -18.65
N ALA A 93 6.35 -5.19 -19.75
CA ALA A 93 6.67 -5.96 -20.95
C ALA A 93 7.94 -6.83 -20.84
N ALA A 94 8.82 -6.57 -19.86
CA ALA A 94 10.13 -7.23 -19.80
C ALA A 94 10.14 -8.57 -19.04
N LEU A 95 9.15 -8.82 -18.18
CA LEU A 95 9.13 -10.00 -17.30
C LEU A 95 8.43 -11.23 -17.91
N ALA A 96 7.50 -11.01 -18.84
CA ALA A 96 6.72 -12.10 -19.45
C ALA A 96 7.58 -13.12 -20.23
N ASN A 97 8.80 -12.74 -20.63
CA ASN A 97 9.65 -13.55 -21.51
C ASN A 97 10.84 -14.24 -20.83
N ARG A 98 11.02 -14.16 -19.50
CA ARG A 98 12.27 -14.63 -18.87
C ARG A 98 12.04 -15.47 -17.62
N ILE A 99 11.68 -16.74 -17.86
CA ILE A 99 11.76 -17.83 -16.87
C ILE A 99 13.07 -18.58 -17.14
N GLY A 100 14.08 -18.34 -16.30
CA GLY A 100 15.38 -19.05 -16.31
C GLY A 100 16.34 -18.48 -15.26
N GLN A 101 17.03 -19.35 -14.51
CA GLN A 101 17.84 -18.99 -13.33
C GLN A 101 18.97 -17.98 -13.60
N ASP A 102 19.49 -17.87 -14.83
CA ASP A 102 20.54 -16.90 -15.20
C ASP A 102 20.03 -15.47 -15.51
N SER A 103 18.72 -15.23 -15.46
CA SER A 103 18.11 -13.95 -15.90
C SER A 103 17.95 -12.91 -14.79
N PHE A 104 17.94 -13.34 -13.52
CA PHE A 104 17.59 -12.48 -12.39
C PHE A 104 18.74 -11.57 -11.94
N LEU A 105 19.95 -12.10 -11.77
CA LEU A 105 21.14 -11.31 -11.44
C LEU A 105 21.53 -10.33 -12.56
N GLY A 106 21.25 -10.69 -13.82
CA GLY A 106 21.44 -9.81 -14.97
C GLY A 106 20.44 -8.65 -15.01
N PHE A 107 19.21 -8.87 -14.55
CA PHE A 107 18.20 -7.82 -14.39
C PHE A 107 18.60 -6.81 -13.31
N LEU A 108 19.08 -7.27 -12.15
CA LEU A 108 19.52 -6.39 -11.06
C LEU A 108 20.64 -5.42 -11.47
N LYS A 109 21.53 -5.79 -12.41
CA LYS A 109 22.61 -4.92 -12.89
C LYS A 109 22.13 -3.63 -13.57
N ASN A 110 20.90 -3.61 -14.07
CA ASN A 110 20.30 -2.46 -14.76
C ASN A 110 19.32 -1.68 -13.88
N ILE A 111 19.16 -2.09 -12.61
CA ILE A 111 18.30 -1.39 -11.65
C ILE A 111 19.17 -0.39 -10.90
N THR A 112 18.79 0.88 -10.95
CA THR A 112 19.42 1.91 -10.13
C THR A 112 18.60 2.09 -8.86
N PRO A 113 19.17 1.83 -7.66
CA PRO A 113 18.50 2.15 -6.42
C PRO A 113 18.08 3.62 -6.39
N LYS A 114 16.85 3.87 -5.91
CA LYS A 114 16.38 5.24 -5.72
C LYS A 114 17.27 5.97 -4.71
N PRO A 115 17.60 7.25 -4.92
CA PRO A 115 18.29 8.05 -3.92
C PRO A 115 17.50 8.10 -2.60
N GLU A 116 18.19 8.10 -1.47
CA GLU A 116 17.60 8.16 -0.12
C GLU A 116 16.57 9.30 0.04
N LYS A 117 16.85 10.47 -0.57
CA LYS A 117 15.92 11.60 -0.61
C LYS A 117 14.60 11.26 -1.30
N ALA A 118 14.66 10.56 -2.43
CA ALA A 118 13.46 10.16 -3.16
C ALA A 118 12.66 9.11 -2.39
N GLN A 119 13.33 8.11 -1.80
CA GLN A 119 12.69 7.09 -0.96
C GLN A 119 11.98 7.69 0.26
N SER A 120 12.63 8.65 0.93
CA SER A 120 12.06 9.36 2.07
C SER A 120 10.80 10.14 1.70
N ILE A 121 10.83 10.83 0.55
CA ILE A 121 9.68 11.56 0.03
C ILE A 121 8.54 10.58 -0.35
N ASP A 122 8.86 9.52 -1.09
CA ASP A 122 7.90 8.49 -1.51
C ASP A 122 7.21 7.84 -0.32
N LEU A 123 7.96 7.48 0.73
CA LEU A 123 7.42 6.93 1.98
C LEU A 123 6.43 7.90 2.66
N CYS A 124 6.78 9.18 2.74
CA CYS A 124 5.89 10.19 3.33
C CYS A 124 4.59 10.33 2.53
N ILE A 125 4.69 10.29 1.20
CA ILE A 125 3.54 10.38 0.28
C ILE A 125 2.66 9.13 0.36
N LYS A 126 3.27 7.95 0.39
CA LYS A 126 2.56 6.67 0.55
C LYS A 126 1.76 6.66 1.86
N LEU A 127 2.35 7.11 2.96
CA LEU A 127 1.64 7.21 4.23
C LEU A 127 0.48 8.21 4.19
N VAL A 128 0.67 9.44 3.70
CA VAL A 128 -0.44 10.40 3.63
C VAL A 128 -1.53 9.91 2.68
N THR A 129 -1.16 9.11 1.68
CA THR A 129 -2.12 8.49 0.76
C THR A 129 -3.00 7.48 1.49
N GLU A 130 -2.45 6.66 2.38
CA GLU A 130 -3.24 5.76 3.23
C GLU A 130 -4.22 6.54 4.09
N LEU A 131 -3.79 7.65 4.70
CA LEU A 131 -4.65 8.51 5.51
C LEU A 131 -5.80 9.10 4.68
N VAL A 132 -5.50 9.68 3.52
CA VAL A 132 -6.53 10.28 2.66
C VAL A 132 -7.48 9.18 2.15
N ALA A 133 -6.96 8.02 1.75
CA ALA A 133 -7.79 6.88 1.33
C ALA A 133 -8.70 6.38 2.47
N PHE A 134 -8.18 6.29 3.69
CA PHE A 134 -8.97 6.01 4.90
C PHE A 134 -10.11 7.01 5.05
N CYS A 135 -9.84 8.32 4.91
CA CYS A 135 -10.89 9.33 5.02
C CYS A 135 -11.96 9.17 3.93
N GLN A 136 -11.54 8.89 2.68
CA GLN A 136 -12.45 8.65 1.56
C GLN A 136 -13.35 7.43 1.78
N ILE A 137 -12.80 6.33 2.30
CA ILE A 137 -13.54 5.08 2.57
C ILE A 137 -14.59 5.27 3.67
N ASN A 138 -14.27 6.08 4.68
CA ASN A 138 -15.14 6.31 5.83
C ASN A 138 -16.06 7.52 5.67
N GLY A 139 -16.00 8.24 4.54
CA GLY A 139 -16.84 9.42 4.29
C GLY A 139 -16.56 10.60 5.22
N ILE A 140 -15.35 10.70 5.77
CA ILE A 140 -14.92 11.78 6.66
C ILE A 140 -14.01 12.79 5.92
N PRO A 141 -13.83 14.02 6.44
CA PRO A 141 -12.93 15.01 5.86
C PRO A 141 -11.52 14.47 5.65
N GLY A 142 -10.89 14.81 4.52
CA GLY A 142 -9.60 14.25 4.09
C GLY A 142 -8.39 14.61 4.96
N ASP A 143 -8.57 15.51 5.93
CA ASP A 143 -7.58 16.00 6.88
C ASP A 143 -7.73 15.41 8.30
N SER A 144 -8.54 14.36 8.45
CA SER A 144 -8.86 13.74 9.74
C SER A 144 -7.72 12.85 10.28
N ILE A 145 -6.58 13.46 10.62
CA ILE A 145 -5.40 12.74 11.15
C ILE A 145 -5.72 11.99 12.43
N GLY A 146 -6.50 12.58 13.34
CA GLY A 146 -6.87 11.95 14.61
C GLY A 146 -7.66 10.65 14.44
N ASP A 147 -8.65 10.65 13.55
CA ASP A 147 -9.47 9.46 13.26
C ASP A 147 -8.63 8.36 12.61
N PHE A 148 -7.70 8.74 11.72
CA PHE A 148 -6.77 7.79 11.13
C PHE A 148 -5.85 7.15 12.18
N LEU A 149 -5.26 7.95 13.09
CA LEU A 149 -4.42 7.42 14.16
C LEU A 149 -5.18 6.49 15.11
N ALA A 150 -6.43 6.83 15.44
CA ALA A 150 -7.28 5.96 16.24
C ALA A 150 -7.52 4.63 15.51
N ALA A 151 -7.86 4.68 14.21
CA ALA A 151 -8.10 3.49 13.41
C ALA A 151 -6.86 2.60 13.27
N LEU A 152 -5.64 3.14 13.23
CA LEU A 152 -4.41 2.35 13.18
C LEU A 152 -4.25 1.38 14.37
N GLY A 153 -4.89 1.66 15.52
CA GLY A 153 -4.94 0.74 16.66
C GLY A 153 -5.77 -0.51 16.38
N ASP A 154 -6.75 -0.41 15.49
CA ASP A 154 -7.71 -1.45 15.13
C ASP A 154 -7.44 -2.06 13.74
N TYR A 155 -6.40 -1.59 13.04
CA TYR A 155 -5.99 -2.14 11.76
C TYR A 155 -5.70 -3.63 11.89
N SER A 156 -6.36 -4.41 11.05
CA SER A 156 -6.20 -5.86 10.93
C SER A 156 -6.26 -6.25 9.46
N GLY A 157 -6.08 -7.55 9.15
CA GLY A 157 -6.29 -8.04 7.79
C GLY A 157 -5.37 -7.39 6.76
N GLU A 158 -5.96 -7.07 5.63
CA GLU A 158 -5.33 -6.37 4.51
C GLU A 158 -4.84 -4.96 4.84
N SER A 159 -5.49 -4.23 5.76
CA SER A 159 -5.07 -2.87 6.13
C SER A 159 -3.81 -2.90 6.99
N LEU A 160 -3.75 -3.81 7.96
CA LEU A 160 -2.53 -4.04 8.74
C LEU A 160 -1.37 -4.55 7.87
N MET A 161 -1.65 -5.46 6.93
CA MET A 161 -0.65 -5.95 5.99
C MET A 161 -0.10 -4.84 5.09
N ARG A 162 -0.95 -3.91 4.62
CA ARG A 162 -0.49 -2.75 3.85
C ARG A 162 0.47 -1.89 4.65
N MET A 163 0.15 -1.62 5.92
CA MET A 163 1.03 -0.83 6.80
C MET A 163 2.30 -1.58 7.18
N ALA A 164 2.24 -2.89 7.39
CA ALA A 164 3.42 -3.73 7.60
C ALA A 164 4.35 -3.71 6.37
N ALA A 165 3.78 -3.76 5.17
CA ALA A 165 4.52 -3.65 3.92
C ALA A 165 5.13 -2.25 3.72
N LEU A 166 4.38 -1.18 4.03
CA LEU A 166 4.92 0.19 4.02
C LEU A 166 6.12 0.34 4.95
N VAL A 167 5.99 -0.07 6.21
CA VAL A 167 7.09 0.01 7.19
C VAL A 167 8.27 -0.85 6.77
N SER A 168 8.03 -2.04 6.23
CA SER A 168 9.11 -2.98 5.90
C SER A 168 9.81 -2.64 4.59
N PHE A 169 9.04 -2.49 3.50
CA PHE A 169 9.57 -2.39 2.14
C PHE A 169 9.95 -0.96 1.75
N ASP A 170 9.20 0.04 2.21
CA ASP A 170 9.48 1.47 1.91
C ASP A 170 10.20 2.19 3.07
N GLY A 171 10.18 1.60 4.28
CA GLY A 171 10.87 2.12 5.45
C GLY A 171 12.18 1.39 5.74
N VAL A 172 12.10 0.26 6.44
CA VAL A 172 13.27 -0.40 7.05
C VAL A 172 14.26 -0.94 6.02
N ILE A 173 13.79 -1.54 4.91
CA ILE A 173 14.69 -2.03 3.86
C ILE A 173 15.52 -0.89 3.23
N PRO A 174 14.94 0.21 2.74
CA PRO A 174 15.72 1.25 2.09
C PRO A 174 16.43 2.22 3.06
N LEU A 175 15.84 2.51 4.22
CA LEU A 175 16.27 3.63 5.07
C LEU A 175 16.86 3.20 6.42
N GLY A 176 16.71 1.91 6.79
CA GLY A 176 17.21 1.33 8.04
C GLY A 176 16.21 1.42 9.20
N PRO A 177 16.60 0.99 10.42
CA PRO A 177 15.69 0.90 11.57
C PRO A 177 15.16 2.27 12.06
N GLU A 178 15.88 3.34 11.78
CA GLU A 178 15.53 4.73 12.13
C GLU A 178 14.83 5.46 10.96
N PHE A 179 14.22 4.69 10.04
CA PHE A 179 13.65 5.21 8.81
C PHE A 179 12.66 6.36 9.02
N ALA A 180 11.87 6.32 10.10
CA ALA A 180 10.80 7.28 10.29
C ALA A 180 11.36 8.67 10.67
N GLU A 181 12.31 8.74 11.60
CA GLU A 181 13.02 9.98 11.90
C GLU A 181 13.79 10.51 10.69
N LYS A 182 14.50 9.62 10.01
CA LYS A 182 15.28 9.96 8.82
C LYS A 182 14.41 10.52 7.70
N ALA A 183 13.30 9.83 7.38
CA ALA A 183 12.40 10.23 6.31
C ALA A 183 11.77 11.60 6.60
N LEU A 184 11.29 11.81 7.83
CA LEU A 184 10.71 13.09 8.23
C LEU A 184 11.74 14.22 8.16
N SER A 185 12.96 14.01 8.67
CA SER A 185 14.02 15.02 8.61
C SER A 185 14.38 15.42 7.19
N ILE A 186 14.46 14.45 6.27
CA ILE A 186 14.73 14.70 4.85
C ILE A 186 13.54 15.41 4.19
N PHE A 187 12.32 15.01 4.51
CA PHE A 187 11.11 15.61 3.98
C PHE A 187 10.96 17.07 4.43
N ASP A 188 11.23 17.37 5.69
CA ASP A 188 11.22 18.73 6.24
C ASP A 188 12.25 19.62 5.54
N GLY A 189 13.43 19.09 5.23
CA GLY A 189 14.46 19.77 4.44
C GLY A 189 14.14 19.92 2.95
N THR A 190 13.10 19.27 2.44
CA THR A 190 12.71 19.33 1.02
C THR A 190 11.90 20.59 0.74
N SER A 191 12.26 21.36 -0.29
CA SER A 191 11.50 22.56 -0.68
C SER A 191 10.19 22.18 -1.40
N PRO A 192 9.15 23.04 -1.39
CA PRO A 192 7.92 22.78 -2.15
C PRO A 192 8.17 22.50 -3.64
N LYS A 193 9.14 23.19 -4.26
CA LYS A 193 9.54 22.97 -5.66
C LYS A 193 10.16 21.59 -5.90
N GLU A 194 10.94 21.09 -4.95
CA GLU A 194 11.50 19.74 -5.04
C GLU A 194 10.41 18.68 -4.84
N LEU A 195 9.46 18.91 -3.93
CA LEU A 195 8.28 18.06 -3.75
C LEU A 195 7.43 18.01 -5.02
N GLU A 196 7.17 19.16 -5.64
CA GLU A 196 6.51 19.25 -6.95
C GLU A 196 7.26 18.52 -8.05
N GLY A 197 8.56 18.28 -7.90
CA GLY A 197 9.36 17.48 -8.83
C GLY A 197 9.19 15.97 -8.66
N ASN A 198 8.71 15.50 -7.50
CA ASN A 198 8.58 14.08 -7.19
C ASN A 198 7.39 13.45 -7.94
N PRO A 199 7.60 12.37 -8.73
CA PRO A 199 6.53 11.74 -9.51
C PRO A 199 5.38 11.16 -8.68
N THR A 200 5.68 10.57 -7.53
CA THR A 200 4.69 10.04 -6.59
C THR A 200 3.81 11.16 -6.02
N TYR A 201 4.39 12.31 -5.68
CA TYR A 201 3.61 13.46 -5.19
C TYR A 201 2.69 13.98 -6.28
N LYS A 202 3.23 14.18 -7.49
CA LYS A 202 2.44 14.66 -8.64
C LYS A 202 1.22 13.79 -8.92
N SER A 203 1.34 12.48 -8.70
CA SER A 203 0.30 11.53 -9.06
C SER A 203 -0.89 11.58 -8.09
N VAL A 204 -0.70 11.98 -6.82
CA VAL A 204 -1.77 12.01 -5.81
C VAL A 204 -2.09 13.39 -5.24
N GLN A 205 -1.29 14.42 -5.55
CA GLN A 205 -1.38 15.74 -4.93
C GLN A 205 -2.78 16.38 -4.97
N GLU A 206 -3.62 16.07 -5.96
CA GLU A 206 -4.96 16.64 -6.11
C GLU A 206 -5.89 16.30 -4.95
N LEU A 207 -5.67 15.15 -4.29
CA LEU A 207 -6.48 14.72 -3.15
C LEU A 207 -5.80 14.98 -1.79
N ILE A 208 -4.57 15.47 -1.78
CA ILE A 208 -3.89 15.87 -0.53
C ILE A 208 -4.47 17.22 -0.06
N PRO A 209 -4.97 17.31 1.18
CA PRO A 209 -5.44 18.58 1.77
C PRO A 209 -4.42 19.72 1.71
N GLY A 210 -4.90 20.92 1.37
CA GLY A 210 -4.11 22.15 1.27
C GLY A 210 -4.32 22.88 -0.07
N GLY A 211 -4.30 24.21 -0.03
CA GLY A 211 -4.51 25.09 -1.19
C GLY A 211 -3.29 25.23 -2.12
N GLY A 212 -2.12 24.75 -1.72
CA GLY A 212 -0.89 24.78 -2.51
C GLY A 212 0.20 23.88 -1.95
N SER A 213 1.33 23.76 -2.66
CA SER A 213 2.41 22.81 -2.34
C SER A 213 3.01 23.01 -0.95
N SER A 214 3.07 24.24 -0.44
CA SER A 214 3.53 24.51 0.94
C SER A 214 2.57 23.95 2.00
N GLU A 215 1.26 24.16 1.81
CA GLU A 215 0.24 23.66 2.75
C GLU A 215 0.13 22.14 2.67
N LYS A 216 0.16 21.57 1.46
CA LYS A 216 0.18 20.11 1.24
C LYS A 216 1.42 19.47 1.85
N LYS A 217 2.60 20.08 1.69
CA LYS A 217 3.82 19.64 2.37
C LYS A 217 3.62 19.64 3.89
N GLY A 218 3.07 20.72 4.45
CA GLY A 218 2.77 20.81 5.88
C GLY A 218 1.85 19.69 6.36
N PHE A 219 0.78 19.42 5.61
CA PHE A 219 -0.14 18.33 5.92
C PHE A 219 0.53 16.94 5.86
N ILE A 220 1.36 16.68 4.85
CA ILE A 220 2.13 15.42 4.73
C ILE A 220 3.06 15.26 5.94
N ALA A 221 3.83 16.30 6.29
CA ALA A 221 4.75 16.27 7.42
C ALA A 221 4.02 16.01 8.75
N GLN A 222 2.91 16.71 8.97
CA GLN A 222 2.08 16.53 10.17
C GLN A 222 1.48 15.11 10.25
N SER A 223 0.98 14.58 9.14
CA SER A 223 0.44 13.23 9.05
C SER A 223 1.49 12.17 9.36
N PHE A 224 2.71 12.36 8.84
CA PHE A 224 3.83 11.47 9.06
C PHE A 224 4.33 11.51 10.50
N ASP A 225 4.54 12.72 11.04
CA ASP A 225 5.00 12.89 12.42
C ASP A 225 4.01 12.28 13.42
N SER A 226 2.70 12.47 13.19
CA SER A 226 1.64 11.90 14.01
C SER A 226 1.64 10.36 14.01
N THR A 227 1.98 9.74 12.87
CA THR A 227 1.96 8.27 12.72
C THR A 227 3.30 7.62 13.11
N LYS A 228 4.37 8.40 13.24
CA LYS A 228 5.71 7.91 13.56
C LYS A 228 5.75 7.06 14.83
N GLY A 229 4.98 7.43 15.86
CA GLY A 229 4.87 6.65 17.10
C GLY A 229 4.40 5.22 16.84
N TRP A 230 3.33 5.05 16.05
CA TRP A 230 2.80 3.73 15.66
C TRP A 230 3.85 2.91 14.88
N MET A 231 4.51 3.52 13.89
CA MET A 231 5.53 2.84 13.08
C MET A 231 6.71 2.36 13.91
N LYS A 232 7.18 3.18 14.86
CA LYS A 232 8.26 2.81 15.78
C LYS A 232 7.85 1.67 16.70
N SER A 233 6.65 1.74 17.28
CA SER A 233 6.10 0.67 18.11
C SER A 233 5.93 -0.63 17.32
N PHE A 234 5.54 -0.56 16.05
CA PHE A 234 5.47 -1.73 15.17
C PHE A 234 6.86 -2.36 14.97
N VAL A 235 7.87 -1.55 14.61
CA VAL A 235 9.25 -2.03 14.44
C VAL A 235 9.80 -2.66 15.72
N SER A 236 9.64 -1.98 16.86
CA SER A 236 10.18 -2.45 18.14
C SER A 236 9.47 -3.69 18.65
N SER A 237 8.13 -3.73 18.59
CA SER A 237 7.35 -4.86 19.13
C SER A 237 7.51 -6.14 18.32
N LYS A 238 7.84 -6.02 17.02
CA LYS A 238 8.03 -7.16 16.12
C LYS A 238 9.50 -7.48 15.84
N ASN A 239 10.44 -6.77 16.49
CA ASN A 239 11.88 -6.88 16.26
C ASN A 239 12.23 -6.82 14.75
N VAL A 240 11.64 -5.84 14.04
CA VAL A 240 11.87 -5.69 12.60
C VAL A 240 13.30 -5.23 12.37
N THR A 241 14.06 -6.01 11.61
CA THR A 241 15.43 -5.66 11.20
C THR A 241 15.55 -5.75 9.68
N GLN A 242 16.42 -4.93 9.11
CA GLN A 242 16.72 -4.96 7.67
C GLN A 242 17.21 -6.35 7.25
N GLU A 243 18.15 -6.94 8.00
CA GLU A 243 18.66 -8.28 7.77
C GLU A 243 17.56 -9.35 7.85
N GLY A 244 16.68 -9.26 8.85
CA GLY A 244 15.57 -10.18 9.03
C GLY A 244 14.61 -10.14 7.83
N LEU A 245 14.27 -8.94 7.36
CA LEU A 245 13.41 -8.76 6.18
C LEU A 245 14.08 -9.30 4.91
N LEU A 246 15.36 -8.99 4.67
CA LEU A 246 16.11 -9.48 3.51
C LEU A 246 16.22 -11.01 3.54
N SER A 247 16.52 -11.61 4.68
CA SER A 247 16.58 -13.06 4.86
C SER A 247 15.25 -13.75 4.49
N ARG A 248 14.11 -13.16 4.84
CA ARG A 248 12.79 -13.68 4.45
C ARG A 248 12.53 -13.56 2.95
N LEU A 249 13.00 -12.48 2.33
CA LEU A 249 12.87 -12.25 0.88
C LEU A 249 13.78 -13.18 0.06
N LYS A 250 14.95 -13.59 0.59
CA LYS A 250 15.85 -14.55 -0.08
C LYS A 250 15.20 -15.89 -0.40
N GLY A 251 14.17 -16.29 0.34
CA GLY A 251 13.39 -17.50 0.04
C GLY A 251 12.65 -17.44 -1.31
N PHE A 252 12.52 -16.24 -1.90
CA PHE A 252 11.73 -16.00 -3.11
C PHE A 252 12.49 -15.22 -4.19
N ILE A 253 13.55 -14.49 -3.80
CA ILE A 253 14.33 -13.61 -4.67
C ILE A 253 15.81 -13.98 -4.46
N GLU A 254 16.49 -14.45 -5.51
CA GLU A 254 17.92 -14.80 -5.41
C GLU A 254 18.80 -13.53 -5.43
N PHE A 255 19.30 -13.10 -4.27
CA PHE A 255 20.24 -11.98 -4.18
C PHE A 255 21.32 -12.22 -3.11
N THR A 256 22.43 -11.50 -3.25
CA THR A 256 23.56 -11.49 -2.31
C THR A 256 23.42 -10.34 -1.31
N ASP A 257 23.91 -10.51 -0.08
CA ASP A 257 23.70 -9.55 1.03
C ASP A 257 24.24 -8.14 0.76
N ASP A 258 25.23 -8.01 -0.12
CA ASP A 258 25.80 -6.73 -0.58
C ASP A 258 24.87 -5.93 -1.52
N LYS A 259 23.63 -6.41 -1.77
CA LYS A 259 22.68 -5.82 -2.72
C LYS A 259 21.32 -5.47 -2.14
N ALA A 260 21.24 -5.19 -0.84
CA ALA A 260 20.02 -4.74 -0.17
C ALA A 260 19.28 -3.60 -0.92
N ASP A 261 20.03 -2.60 -1.39
CA ASP A 261 19.47 -1.46 -2.12
C ASP A 261 18.81 -1.85 -3.46
N TYR A 262 19.31 -2.92 -4.10
CA TYR A 262 18.71 -3.47 -5.32
C TYR A 262 17.43 -4.25 -5.04
N VAL A 263 17.33 -4.86 -3.85
CA VAL A 263 16.09 -5.53 -3.41
C VAL A 263 14.99 -4.51 -3.18
N GLY A 264 15.29 -3.39 -2.51
CA GLY A 264 14.34 -2.28 -2.35
C GLY A 264 13.81 -1.78 -3.71
N ALA A 265 14.71 -1.56 -4.66
CA ALA A 265 14.32 -1.12 -6.01
C ALA A 265 13.52 -2.18 -6.79
N LEU A 266 13.83 -3.46 -6.63
CA LEU A 266 13.05 -4.56 -7.20
C LEU A 266 11.62 -4.60 -6.63
N LEU A 267 11.49 -4.45 -5.30
CA LEU A 267 10.20 -4.41 -4.62
C LEU A 267 9.36 -3.24 -5.15
N ASP A 268 9.92 -2.04 -5.21
CA ASP A 268 9.25 -0.85 -5.75
C ASP A 268 8.71 -1.05 -7.18
N MET A 269 9.48 -1.74 -8.03
CA MET A 269 9.08 -1.99 -9.41
C MET A 269 7.98 -3.05 -9.54
N ASN A 270 7.96 -4.06 -8.68
CA ASN A 270 7.21 -5.31 -8.93
C ASN A 270 6.15 -5.67 -7.88
N VAL A 271 6.23 -5.08 -6.69
CA VAL A 271 5.35 -5.41 -5.56
C VAL A 271 4.29 -4.34 -5.43
N LYS A 272 3.11 -4.61 -5.95
CA LYS A 272 1.97 -3.69 -6.01
C LYS A 272 1.07 -3.83 -4.78
N TYR A 273 1.67 -3.75 -3.60
CA TYR A 273 0.99 -4.07 -2.34
C TYR A 273 -0.08 -3.03 -1.97
N TYR A 274 0.11 -1.74 -2.29
CA TYR A 274 -0.92 -0.72 -2.07
C TYR A 274 -2.20 -1.05 -2.84
N ARG A 275 -2.06 -1.31 -4.15
CA ARG A 275 -3.19 -1.73 -5.00
C ARG A 275 -3.82 -3.02 -4.49
N HIS A 276 -3.01 -4.04 -4.23
CA HIS A 276 -3.50 -5.37 -3.87
C HIS A 276 -4.32 -5.34 -2.58
N THR A 277 -3.70 -4.86 -1.50
CA THR A 277 -4.36 -4.80 -0.19
C THR A 277 -5.43 -3.71 -0.13
N GLY A 278 -5.25 -2.60 -0.86
CA GLY A 278 -6.22 -1.51 -0.94
C GLY A 278 -7.52 -1.95 -1.60
N LEU A 279 -7.43 -2.75 -2.65
CA LEU A 279 -8.60 -3.35 -3.29
C LEU A 279 -9.30 -4.38 -2.39
N GLN A 280 -8.55 -5.19 -1.65
CA GLN A 280 -9.12 -6.05 -0.60
C GLN A 280 -9.83 -5.22 0.49
N THR A 281 -9.26 -4.07 0.87
CA THR A 281 -9.85 -3.18 1.89
C THR A 281 -11.18 -2.63 1.41
N LEU A 282 -11.22 -2.16 0.15
CA LEU A 282 -12.45 -1.67 -0.46
C LEU A 282 -13.51 -2.75 -0.56
N ALA A 283 -13.14 -3.95 -1.01
CA ALA A 283 -14.08 -5.08 -1.09
C ALA A 283 -14.70 -5.37 0.27
N ARG A 284 -13.87 -5.53 1.32
CA ARG A 284 -14.35 -5.77 2.68
C ARG A 284 -15.29 -4.66 3.14
N ARG A 285 -14.89 -3.39 3.03
CA ARG A 285 -15.68 -2.25 3.53
C ARG A 285 -17.00 -2.07 2.78
N LEU A 286 -17.00 -2.28 1.47
CA LEU A 286 -18.23 -2.27 0.67
C LEU A 286 -19.17 -3.39 1.08
N ILE A 287 -18.65 -4.59 1.35
CA ILE A 287 -19.44 -5.76 1.78
C ILE A 287 -19.99 -5.56 3.18
N GLU A 288 -19.16 -5.15 4.15
CA GLU A 288 -19.59 -4.85 5.53
C GLU A 288 -20.72 -3.84 5.54
N ARG A 289 -20.60 -2.78 4.74
CA ARG A 289 -21.63 -1.75 4.61
C ARG A 289 -22.87 -2.25 3.87
N ALA A 290 -22.69 -3.01 2.79
CA ALA A 290 -23.80 -3.58 2.04
C ALA A 290 -24.68 -4.48 2.92
N VAL A 291 -24.06 -5.33 3.75
CA VAL A 291 -24.75 -6.19 4.71
C VAL A 291 -25.50 -5.39 5.77
N ALA A 292 -24.95 -4.26 6.23
CA ALA A 292 -25.60 -3.42 7.20
C ALA A 292 -26.80 -2.61 6.64
N GLU A 293 -26.90 -2.50 5.31
CA GLU A 293 -27.93 -1.71 4.61
C GLU A 293 -29.07 -2.56 4.02
N ILE A 294 -28.93 -3.89 4.01
CA ILE A 294 -29.96 -4.86 3.59
C ILE A 294 -30.66 -5.47 4.79
#